data_AF-T2J133-F1
#
_entry.id   AF-T2J133-F1
#
_cell.length_a   1.000
_cell.length_b   1.000
_cell.length_c   1.000
_cell.angle_alpha   90.00
_cell.angle_beta   90.00
_cell.angle_gamma   90.00
#
_symmetry.space_group_name_H-M   'P 1'
#
loop_
_entity.id
_entity.type
_entity.pdbx_description
1 polymer ?
#
loop_
_entity_poly.entity_id
_entity_poly.type
_entity_poly.pdbx_seq_one_letter_code
_entity_poly.pdbx_strand_id
1 'polypeptide(L)' 'MLSQIKTLAEELAPRLIEIRRHFHSHPELSGQEYQTAAYVSGVLSSYGIHVQEAVGKTGVVGNLEGNGTKKEF' A
#
# COMPACT_ATOMS: atom_id res chain seq x y z
N MET A 1 15.77 6.95 -14.85
CA MET A 1 14.95 7.01 -13.63
C MET A 1 13.46 7.13 -13.93
N LEU A 2 12.95 8.24 -14.48
CA LEU A 2 11.51 8.37 -14.78
C LEU A 2 10.99 7.31 -15.78
N SER A 3 11.79 6.97 -16.79
CA SER A 3 11.45 5.90 -17.74
C SER A 3 11.33 4.54 -17.06
N GLN A 4 12.26 4.19 -16.17
CA GLN A 4 12.25 2.93 -15.43
C GLN A 4 11.02 2.81 -14.53
N ILE A 5 10.63 3.90 -13.85
CA ILE A 5 9.42 3.92 -13.02
C ILE A 5 8.17 3.67 -13.89
N LYS A 6 8.09 4.28 -15.08
CA LYS A 6 6.97 4.04 -16.00
C LYS A 6 6.88 2.58 -16.43
N THR A 7 8.01 1.99 -16.84
CA THR A 7 8.06 0.58 -17.23
C THR A 7 7.61 -0.34 -16.09
N LEU A 8 8.13 -0.14 -14.87
CA LEU A 8 7.72 -0.93 -13.71
C LEU A 8 6.23 -0.75 -13.37
N ALA A 9 5.68 0.46 -13.54
CA ALA A 9 4.26 0.72 -13.32
C ALA A 9 3.37 -0.01 -14.35
N GLU A 10 3.80 -0.05 -15.61
CA GLU A 10 3.11 -0.82 -16.67
C GLU A 10 3.15 -2.33 -16.38
N GLU A 11 4.30 -2.85 -15.94
CA GLU A 11 4.46 -4.26 -15.53
C GLU A 11 3.58 -4.63 -14.33
N LEU A 12 3.40 -3.71 -13.37
CA LEU A 12 2.55 -3.91 -12.19
C LEU A 12 1.04 -3.75 -12.46
N ALA A 13 0.65 -3.19 -13.62
CA ALA A 13 -0.74 -2.88 -13.91
C ALA A 13 -1.70 -4.07 -13.77
N PRO A 14 -1.39 -5.30 -14.24
CA PRO A 14 -2.27 -6.46 -14.06
C PRO A 14 -2.56 -6.75 -12.58
N ARG A 15 -1.54 -6.66 -11.72
CA ARG A 15 -1.68 -6.89 -10.28
C ARG A 15 -2.54 -5.81 -9.62
N LEU A 16 -2.38 -4.55 -10.00
CA LEU A 16 -3.21 -3.45 -9.48
C LEU A 16 -4.68 -3.59 -9.91
N ILE A 17 -4.93 -4.10 -11.13
CA ILE A 17 -6.29 -4.40 -11.60
C ILE A 17 -6.93 -5.50 -10.73
N GLU A 18 -6.20 -6.55 -10.37
CA GLU A 18 -6.69 -7.59 -9.45
C GLU A 18 -7.04 -7.03 -8.08
N ILE A 19 -6.15 -6.22 -7.50
CA ILE A 19 -6.37 -5.55 -6.21
C ILE A 19 -7.64 -4.68 -6.27
N ARG A 20 -7.80 -3.89 -7.34
CA ARG A 20 -9.00 -3.06 -7.54
C ARG A 20 -10.27 -3.92 -7.61
N ARG A 21 -10.24 -5.04 -8.36
CA ARG A 21 -11.39 -5.96 -8.47
C ARG A 21 -11.74 -6.56 -7.11
N HIS A 22 -10.74 -6.95 -6.32
CA HIS A 22 -10.93 -7.47 -4.98
C HIS A 22 -11.62 -6.46 -4.05
N PHE A 23 -11.18 -5.20 -4.04
CA PHE A 23 -11.84 -4.16 -3.23
C PHE A 23 -13.23 -3.80 -3.74
N HIS A 24 -13.46 -3.81 -5.05
CA HIS A 24 -14.80 -3.62 -5.61
C HIS A 24 -15.76 -4.76 -5.24
N SER A 25 -15.27 -6.00 -5.12
CA SER A 25 -16.12 -7.13 -4.73
C SER A 25 -16.33 -7.25 -3.22
N HIS A 26 -15.47 -6.62 -2.40
CA HIS A 26 -15.53 -6.64 -0.94
C HIS A 26 -15.52 -5.22 -0.36
N PRO A 27 -16.56 -4.40 -0.61
CA PRO A 27 -16.62 -3.05 -0.05
C PRO A 27 -16.86 -3.10 1.47
N GLU A 28 -16.19 -2.22 2.20
CA GLU A 28 -16.40 -1.98 3.63
C GLU A 28 -16.85 -0.54 3.89
N LEU A 29 -17.54 -0.32 5.01
CA LEU A 29 -18.06 1.00 5.40
C LEU A 29 -16.98 1.87 6.03
N SER A 30 -17.22 3.18 6.00
CA SER A 30 -16.36 4.17 6.66
C SER A 30 -16.12 3.85 8.14
N GLY A 31 -14.86 3.68 8.52
CA GLY A 31 -14.43 3.35 9.88
C GLY A 31 -14.60 1.88 10.27
N GLN A 32 -14.93 1.01 9.32
CA GLN A 32 -15.08 -0.44 9.49
C GLN A 32 -14.27 -1.24 8.46
N GLU A 33 -13.28 -0.64 7.82
CA GLU A 33 -12.48 -1.21 6.74
C GLU A 33 -11.40 -2.19 7.26
N TYR A 34 -11.77 -3.12 8.14
CA TYR A 34 -10.83 -4.01 8.81
C TYR A 34 -10.17 -4.99 7.85
N GLN A 35 -10.93 -5.57 6.91
CA GLN A 35 -10.38 -6.51 5.93
C GLN A 35 -9.52 -5.79 4.89
N THR A 36 -9.94 -4.60 4.49
CA THR A 36 -9.20 -3.73 3.57
C THR A 36 -7.88 -3.29 4.20
N ALA A 37 -7.89 -2.87 5.47
CA ALA A 37 -6.68 -2.51 6.21
C ALA A 37 -5.71 -3.70 6.32
N ALA A 38 -6.20 -4.88 6.69
CA ALA A 38 -5.39 -6.11 6.76
C ALA A 38 -4.83 -6.53 5.39
N TYR A 39 -5.60 -6.35 4.31
CA TYR A 39 -5.12 -6.62 2.95
C TYR A 39 -3.98 -5.69 2.58
N VAL A 40 -4.14 -4.38 2.81
CA VAL A 40 -3.12 -3.36 2.49
C VAL A 40 -1.85 -3.61 3.31
N SER A 41 -1.98 -3.88 4.62
CA SER A 41 -0.83 -4.16 5.47
C SER A 41 -0.07 -5.41 5.02
N GLY A 42 -0.78 -6.50 4.70
CA GLY A 42 -0.18 -7.73 4.18
C GLY A 42 0.56 -7.51 2.86
N VAL A 43 -0.02 -6.74 1.92
CA VAL A 43 0.66 -6.39 0.66
C VAL A 43 1.94 -5.61 0.93
N LEU A 44 1.89 -4.55 1.74
CA LEU A 44 3.08 -3.76 2.07
C LEU A 44 4.17 -4.60 2.77
N SER A 45 3.79 -5.40 3.76
CA SER A 45 4.71 -6.29 4.48
C SER A 45 5.34 -7.35 3.57
N SER A 46 4.62 -7.86 2.58
CA SER A 46 5.18 -8.80 1.59
C SER A 46 6.28 -8.19 0.71
N TYR A 47 6.32 -6.86 0.58
CA TYR A 47 7.41 -6.13 -0.08
C TYR A 47 8.52 -5.70 0.88
N GLY A 48 8.51 -6.19 2.13
CA GLY A 48 9.50 -5.84 3.13
C GLY A 48 9.35 -4.46 3.75
N ILE A 49 8.21 -3.79 3.53
CA ILE A 49 7.91 -2.48 4.14
C ILE A 49 7.52 -2.71 5.60
N HIS A 50 8.08 -1.91 6.52
CA HIS A 50 7.65 -1.91 7.91
C HIS A 50 6.30 -1.20 8.03
N VAL A 51 5.29 -1.90 8.56
CA VAL A 51 3.91 -1.42 8.61
C VAL A 51 3.46 -1.30 10.06
N GLN A 52 2.89 -0.15 10.41
CA GLN A 52 2.11 0.05 11.62
C GLN A 52 0.62 -0.05 11.29
N GLU A 53 -0.05 -1.00 11.92
CA GLU A 53 -1.49 -1.24 11.77
C GLU A 53 -2.30 -0.58 12.90
N ALA A 54 -3.63 -0.57 12.74
CA ALA A 54 -4.59 -0.09 13.73
C ALA A 54 -4.43 1.37 14.18
N VAL A 55 -3.82 2.22 13.34
CA VAL A 55 -3.67 3.65 13.62
C VAL A 55 -5.05 4.30 13.56
N GLY A 56 -5.56 4.76 14.71
CA GLY A 56 -6.90 5.34 14.78
C GLY A 56 -8.03 4.38 14.39
N LYS A 57 -7.85 3.06 14.67
CA LYS A 57 -8.73 1.90 14.38
C LYS A 57 -8.37 1.12 13.11
N THR A 58 -8.57 1.67 11.91
CA THR A 58 -8.36 0.96 10.63
C THR A 58 -7.21 1.53 9.80
N GLY A 59 -6.52 2.57 10.29
CA GLY A 59 -5.41 3.19 9.59
C GLY A 59 -4.17 2.28 9.50
N VAL A 60 -3.49 2.36 8.35
CA VAL A 60 -2.26 1.64 8.04
C VAL A 60 -1.18 2.64 7.62
N VAL A 61 0.00 2.58 8.25
CA VAL A 61 1.15 3.44 7.93
C VAL A 61 2.33 2.56 7.55
N GLY A 62 2.82 2.69 6.31
CA GLY A 62 4.03 2.01 5.82
C GLY A 62 5.23 2.94 5.79
N ASN A 63 6.35 2.53 6.37
CA ASN A 63 7.61 3.29 6.35
C ASN A 63 8.58 2.68 5.30
N LEU A 64 8.91 3.48 4.28
CA LEU A 64 9.93 3.15 3.28
C LEU A 64 11.13 4.06 3.49
N GLU A 65 12.20 3.51 4.04
CA GLU A 65 13.43 4.25 4.29
C GLU A 65 14.21 4.48 2.99
N GLY A 66 14.43 5.75 2.65
CA GLY A 66 15.28 6.15 1.54
C GLY A 66 16.72 6.35 1.99
N ASN A 67 17.69 6.08 1.10
CA ASN A 67 19.12 6.25 1.37
C ASN A 67 19.62 7.71 1.26
N GLY A 68 18.72 8.69 1.19
CA GLY A 68 19.05 10.11 1.07
C GLY A 68 19.28 10.77 2.43
N THR A 69 20.09 11.82 2.47
CA THR A 69 20.20 12.68 3.65
C THR A 69 18.83 13.27 3.99
N LYS A 70 18.38 13.09 5.23
CA LYS A 70 17.13 13.69 5.73
C LYS A 70 17.15 15.19 5.41
N LYS A 71 16.17 15.67 4.65
CA LYS A 71 15.89 17.10 4.59
C LYS A 71 15.20 17.47 5.89
N GLU A 72 15.95 18.11 6.78
CA GLU A 72 15.33 18.85 7.89
C GLU A 72 14.56 20.03 7.28
N PHE A 73 13.30 20.17 7.70
CA PHE A 73 12.43 21.30 7.38
C PHE A 73 12.49 22.32 8.51
#